data_AF-A0A3M0XEL6-F1
#
_entry.id   AF-A0A3M0XEL6-F1
#
_cell.length_a   1.000
_cell.length_b   1.000
_cell.length_c   1.000
_cell.angle_alpha   90.00
_cell.angle_beta   90.00
_cell.angle_gamma   90.00
#
_symmetry.space_group_name_H-M   'P 1'
#
loop_
_entity.id
_entity.type
_entity.pdbx_description
1 polymer ?
#
loop_
_entity_poly.entity_id
_entity_poly.type
_entity_poly.pdbx_seq_one_letter_code
_entity_poly.pdbx_strand_id
1 'polypeptide(L)'
;MRSQNRTTLREWEDYLAPQVRAVELLGEIPIPDEERQQLGKAIGLRLRSLGLTEAVRTIRHRYPCTFAVFLVAQGVHGYDGRGGYWPGVGQAIGRSLDPNWARELGRLFEKILDDLGLPLFPDLGGRRYVDLILMHGGIPNYCLDDFFNNMLRPAVTRDFYADMPIEELIDEWLLRASGRYFVDKPVLRFLEFGDRVAEDFVERSRELAREFLETGQVSFAEEIGLPQRVVEAFHQWAVQRDGFSLSKGGVGRRRTNLRLRKPEIRLDPWGEGMTLELPPQQIPVTLSHTRIVWKVNTEARKFDLPVRIHRGGYDLRTTAESLLLEAPSEIYEVSLWIDGQPRRTWRYHGPDEERPLLTFDAGRGTLLRRGPSLPARHLWLLYPREAELNIIGDARLVEELPRLPWGWSSFRVQAWDISQATQLILR
;
A
#
# COMPACT_ATOMS: atom_id res chain seq x y z
N MET A 1 8.49 2.45 29.13
CA MET A 1 9.82 2.68 29.75
C MET A 1 9.83 4.07 30.38
N ARG A 2 10.30 4.25 31.61
CA ARG A 2 10.27 5.56 32.30
C ARG A 2 11.12 6.58 31.53
N SER A 3 10.53 7.74 31.21
CA SER A 3 11.24 8.92 30.69
C SER A 3 12.40 9.28 31.62
N GLN A 4 13.63 9.02 31.19
CA GLN A 4 14.78 9.67 31.80
C GLN A 4 14.76 11.12 31.31
N ASN A 5 14.77 12.07 32.26
CA ASN A 5 14.72 13.48 31.94
C ASN A 5 16.08 13.89 31.33
N ARG A 6 16.18 13.84 29.99
CA ARG A 6 17.39 14.24 29.25
C ARG A 6 17.41 15.76 29.14
N THR A 7 18.40 16.39 29.74
CA THR A 7 18.45 17.85 29.91
C THR A 7 19.48 18.53 29.01
N THR A 8 20.48 17.79 28.51
CA THR A 8 21.54 18.34 27.65
C THR A 8 21.53 17.75 26.24
N LEU A 9 22.05 18.51 25.26
CA LEU A 9 22.20 18.00 23.88
C LEU A 9 23.15 16.82 23.78
N ARG A 10 24.13 16.70 24.68
CA ARG A 10 25.05 15.57 24.70
C ARG A 10 24.33 14.29 25.13
N GLU A 11 23.51 14.36 26.17
CA GLU A 11 22.67 13.22 26.60
C GLU A 11 21.71 12.77 25.50
N TRP A 12 21.12 13.73 24.77
CA TRP A 12 20.29 13.43 23.62
C TRP A 12 21.07 12.78 22.48
N GLU A 13 22.26 13.29 22.16
CA GLU A 13 23.10 12.73 21.10
C GLU A 13 23.52 11.30 21.42
N ASP A 14 24.01 11.08 22.64
CA ASP A 14 24.46 9.76 23.11
C ASP A 14 23.29 8.76 23.13
N TYR A 15 22.07 9.22 23.42
CA TYR A 15 20.86 8.41 23.37
C TYR A 15 20.40 8.10 21.95
N LEU A 16 20.41 9.08 21.04
CA LEU A 16 19.83 8.96 19.70
C LEU A 16 20.79 8.35 18.68
N ALA A 17 22.10 8.58 18.81
CA ALA A 17 23.10 8.04 17.88
C ALA A 17 23.01 6.52 17.66
N PRO A 18 22.86 5.65 18.69
CA PRO A 18 22.70 4.21 18.44
C PRO A 18 21.38 3.85 17.76
N GLN A 19 20.30 4.59 18.03
CA GLN A 19 18.98 4.34 17.42
C GLN A 19 18.95 4.76 15.95
N VAL A 20 19.57 5.90 15.62
CA VAL A 20 19.68 6.40 14.24
C VAL A 20 20.41 5.40 13.33
N ARG A 21 21.36 4.62 13.87
CA ARG A 21 22.06 3.57 13.11
C ARG A 21 21.24 2.30 12.90
N ALA A 22 20.10 2.17 13.57
CA ALA A 22 19.28 0.97 13.59
C ALA A 22 17.96 1.13 12.81
N VAL A 23 17.72 2.28 12.18
CA VAL A 23 16.49 2.61 11.47
C VAL A 23 16.77 2.99 10.02
N GLU A 24 15.80 2.77 9.13
CA GLU A 24 15.91 3.20 7.73
C GLU A 24 15.45 4.66 7.58
N LEU A 25 14.38 5.03 8.30
CA LEU A 25 13.87 6.40 8.41
C LEU A 25 13.91 6.89 9.85
N LEU A 26 14.29 8.15 10.04
CA LEU A 26 14.41 8.75 11.38
C LEU A 26 13.09 8.77 12.17
N GLY A 27 11.95 8.75 11.49
CA GLY A 27 10.61 8.75 12.08
C GLY A 27 10.21 7.42 12.73
N GLU A 28 10.99 6.36 12.53
CA GLU A 28 10.85 5.09 13.27
C GLU A 28 11.26 5.24 14.74
N ILE A 29 12.10 6.24 15.05
CA ILE A 29 12.49 6.55 16.43
C ILE A 29 11.30 7.20 17.15
N PRO A 30 10.74 6.57 18.19
CA PRO A 30 9.57 7.12 18.87
C PRO A 30 9.97 8.33 19.70
N ILE A 31 9.59 9.53 19.23
CA ILE A 31 9.76 10.79 19.95
C ILE A 31 8.37 11.35 20.30
N PRO A 32 7.90 11.19 21.56
CA PRO A 32 6.67 11.82 22.02
C PRO A 32 6.72 13.36 21.92
N ASP A 33 5.56 14.01 21.93
CA ASP A 33 5.49 15.46 21.78
C ASP A 33 6.22 16.19 22.92
N GLU A 34 6.20 15.66 24.15
CA GLU A 34 6.97 16.26 25.25
C GLU A 34 8.47 16.20 25.01
N GLU A 35 8.98 15.06 24.51
CA GLU A 35 10.40 14.89 24.19
C GLU A 35 10.82 15.77 23.01
N ARG A 36 9.98 15.92 21.99
CA ARG A 36 10.18 16.89 20.90
C ARG A 36 10.33 18.31 21.42
N GLN A 37 9.48 18.73 22.36
CA GLN A 37 9.58 20.05 22.99
C GLN A 37 10.85 20.21 23.82
N GLN A 38 11.29 19.16 24.53
CA GLN A 38 12.55 19.16 25.28
C GLN A 38 13.77 19.30 24.34
N LEU A 39 13.78 18.55 23.23
CA LEU A 39 14.79 18.64 22.17
C LEU A 39 14.87 20.06 21.59
N GLY A 40 13.72 20.63 21.19
CA GLY A 40 13.66 21.99 20.67
C GLY A 40 14.21 23.02 21.64
N LYS A 41 13.82 22.94 22.92
CA LYS A 41 14.36 23.79 23.99
C LYS A 41 15.86 23.62 24.11
N ALA A 42 16.39 22.39 24.22
CA ALA A 42 17.82 22.12 24.38
C ALA A 42 18.65 22.65 23.20
N ILE A 43 18.17 22.48 21.97
CA ILE A 43 18.78 23.05 20.77
C ILE A 43 18.77 24.57 20.85
N GLY A 44 17.60 25.16 21.14
CA GLY A 44 17.43 26.58 21.35
C GLY A 44 18.42 27.15 22.37
N LEU A 45 18.54 26.55 23.55
CA LEU A 45 19.45 26.98 24.61
C LEU A 45 20.88 27.07 24.09
N ARG A 46 21.31 26.09 23.29
CA ARG A 46 22.66 26.03 22.72
C ARG A 46 22.88 27.05 21.62
N LEU A 47 21.86 27.33 20.81
CA LEU A 47 21.97 28.22 19.65
C LEU A 47 21.79 29.71 20.00
N ARG A 48 21.25 30.04 21.18
CA ARG A 48 20.94 31.44 21.57
C ARG A 48 22.12 32.39 21.44
N SER A 49 23.33 31.96 21.80
CA SER A 49 24.54 32.80 21.77
C SER A 49 25.38 32.61 20.51
N LEU A 50 24.91 31.83 19.53
CA LEU A 50 25.68 31.47 18.34
C LEU A 50 25.14 32.19 17.08
N GLY A 51 26.07 32.68 16.26
CA GLY A 51 25.80 33.06 14.88
C GLY A 51 25.56 31.82 14.00
N LEU A 52 24.98 32.02 12.81
CA LEU A 52 24.56 30.94 11.91
C LEU A 52 25.68 29.95 11.59
N THR A 53 26.85 30.45 11.18
CA THR A 53 28.00 29.61 10.82
C THR A 53 28.45 28.72 11.99
N GLU A 54 28.53 29.31 13.19
CA GLU A 54 28.99 28.57 14.38
C GLU A 54 27.94 27.60 14.89
N ALA A 55 26.65 27.94 14.76
CA ALA A 55 25.53 27.06 15.05
C ALA A 55 25.57 25.81 14.15
N VAL A 56 25.65 26.00 12.82
CA VAL A 56 25.71 24.92 11.83
C VAL A 56 26.92 24.02 12.09
N ARG A 57 28.10 24.61 12.29
CA ARG A 57 29.34 23.88 12.61
C ARG A 57 29.20 23.08 13.91
N THR A 58 28.66 23.69 14.96
CA THR A 58 28.46 23.04 16.26
C THR A 58 27.52 21.85 16.15
N ILE A 59 26.38 22.01 15.49
CA ILE A 59 25.41 20.93 15.29
C ILE A 59 26.06 19.80 14.50
N ARG A 60 26.65 20.09 13.34
CA ARG A 60 27.22 19.07 12.46
C ARG A 60 28.23 18.17 13.15
N HIS A 61 29.11 18.75 13.96
CA HIS A 61 30.22 18.00 14.56
C HIS A 61 29.95 17.44 15.94
N ARG A 62 28.92 17.93 16.66
CA ARG A 62 28.67 17.51 18.04
C ARG A 62 27.30 16.91 18.28
N TYR A 63 26.29 17.32 17.53
CA TYR A 63 24.90 16.94 17.76
C TYR A 63 24.12 16.59 16.48
N PRO A 64 24.71 15.86 15.49
CA PRO A 64 24.04 15.60 14.22
C PRO A 64 22.76 14.77 14.38
N CYS A 65 22.78 13.70 15.18
CA CYS A 65 21.62 12.80 15.34
C CYS A 65 20.48 13.52 16.07
N THR A 66 20.80 14.25 17.13
CA THR A 66 19.85 15.05 17.91
C THR A 66 19.12 16.06 17.04
N PHE A 67 19.86 16.76 16.19
CA PHE A 67 19.28 17.75 15.30
C PHE A 67 18.42 17.11 14.22
N ALA A 68 18.90 16.04 13.58
CA ALA A 68 18.15 15.37 12.53
C ALA A 68 16.83 14.79 13.04
N VAL A 69 16.87 14.07 14.17
CA VAL A 69 15.68 13.52 14.83
C VAL A 69 14.72 14.62 15.28
N PHE A 70 15.23 15.73 15.82
CA PHE A 70 14.39 16.87 16.20
C PHE A 70 13.62 17.45 15.00
N LEU A 71 14.28 17.67 13.85
CA LEU A 71 13.60 18.18 12.67
C LEU A 71 12.51 17.22 12.19
N VAL A 72 12.80 15.92 12.16
CA VAL A 72 11.82 14.92 11.75
C VAL A 72 10.64 14.87 12.73
N ALA A 73 10.90 14.87 14.05
CA ALA A 73 9.84 14.97 15.06
C ALA A 73 9.01 16.25 14.92
N GLN A 74 9.64 17.38 14.58
CA GLN A 74 8.93 18.63 14.28
C GLN A 74 8.04 18.49 13.04
N GLY A 75 8.46 17.72 12.03
CA GLY A 75 7.66 17.41 10.86
C GLY A 75 6.47 16.50 11.19
N VAL A 76 6.68 15.49 12.03
CA VAL A 76 5.63 14.55 12.44
C VAL A 76 4.54 15.22 13.28
N HIS A 77 4.94 16.00 14.29
CA HIS A 77 4.00 16.53 15.29
C HIS A 77 3.55 17.97 15.02
N GLY A 78 4.43 18.80 14.44
CA GLY A 78 4.22 20.24 14.30
C GLY A 78 3.88 20.72 12.90
N TYR A 79 3.78 19.83 11.91
CA TYR A 79 3.35 20.18 10.57
C TYR A 79 1.83 20.40 10.52
N ASP A 80 1.39 21.55 10.00
CA ASP A 80 -0.03 21.97 10.01
C ASP A 80 -0.58 22.27 8.59
N GLY A 81 0.25 22.07 7.55
CA GLY A 81 -0.09 22.38 6.16
C GLY A 81 -0.28 23.86 5.81
N ARG A 82 -0.35 24.78 6.78
CA ARG A 82 -0.87 26.16 6.60
C ARG A 82 0.12 27.26 7.00
N GLY A 83 1.08 26.99 7.90
CA GLY A 83 2.02 28.00 8.44
C GLY A 83 3.45 27.91 7.90
N GLY A 84 3.76 26.88 7.13
CA GLY A 84 5.14 26.55 6.74
C GLY A 84 5.90 25.88 7.88
N TYR A 85 6.78 24.94 7.52
CA TYR A 85 7.49 24.09 8.49
C TYR A 85 8.49 24.84 9.39
N TRP A 86 9.27 25.77 8.81
CA TRP A 86 10.35 26.48 9.51
C TRP A 86 9.88 27.43 10.63
N PRO A 87 8.77 28.18 10.49
CA PRO A 87 8.20 28.93 11.62
C PRO A 87 7.95 28.07 12.87
N GLY A 88 7.42 26.85 12.69
CA GLY A 88 7.21 25.90 13.81
C GLY A 88 8.53 25.46 14.45
N VAL A 89 9.56 25.17 13.64
CA VAL A 89 10.93 24.92 14.14
C VAL A 89 11.44 26.10 14.96
N GLY A 90 11.26 27.33 14.44
CA GLY A 90 11.69 28.56 15.10
C GLY A 90 11.02 28.77 16.46
N GLN A 91 9.72 28.52 16.55
CA GLN A 91 8.99 28.56 17.81
C GLN A 91 9.53 27.53 18.81
N ALA A 92 9.77 26.29 18.38
CA ALA A 92 10.27 25.22 19.24
C ALA A 92 11.67 25.50 19.81
N ILE A 93 12.55 26.14 19.05
CA ILE A 93 13.89 26.53 19.51
C ILE A 93 13.94 27.92 20.16
N GLY A 94 12.81 28.64 20.22
CA GLY A 94 12.73 29.99 20.78
C GLY A 94 13.46 31.07 19.97
N ARG A 95 13.52 30.94 18.64
CA ARG A 95 14.19 31.88 17.73
C ARG A 95 13.44 31.98 16.41
N SER A 96 13.17 33.21 15.95
CA SER A 96 12.66 33.41 14.59
C SER A 96 13.72 32.99 13.56
N LEU A 97 13.33 32.12 12.62
CA LEU A 97 14.20 31.64 11.55
C LEU A 97 13.90 32.42 10.27
N ASP A 98 14.82 33.30 9.89
CA ASP A 98 14.78 33.95 8.58
C ASP A 98 15.06 32.92 7.44
N PRO A 99 14.81 33.29 6.17
CA PRO A 99 15.01 32.38 5.04
C PRO A 99 16.44 31.84 4.90
N ASN A 100 17.45 32.59 5.35
CA ASN A 100 18.84 32.15 5.29
C ASN A 100 19.11 31.05 6.32
N TRP A 101 18.64 31.25 7.55
CA TRP A 101 18.68 30.20 8.57
C TRP A 101 17.94 28.95 8.14
N ALA A 102 16.71 29.08 7.63
CA ALA A 102 15.92 27.95 7.16
C ALA A 102 16.66 27.14 6.08
N ARG A 103 17.29 27.83 5.11
CA ARG A 103 18.08 27.20 4.05
C ARG A 103 19.31 26.48 4.59
N GLU A 104 20.08 27.11 5.46
CA GLU A 104 21.32 26.52 6.00
C GLU A 104 21.04 25.33 6.93
N LEU A 105 19.98 25.40 7.74
CA LEU A 105 19.53 24.27 8.55
C LEU A 105 19.03 23.11 7.68
N GLY A 106 18.33 23.41 6.58
CA GLY A 106 17.91 22.41 5.60
C GLY A 106 19.09 21.73 4.90
N ARG A 107 20.10 22.51 4.45
CA ARG A 107 21.35 21.96 3.89
C ARG A 107 22.11 21.11 4.88
N LEU A 108 22.17 21.56 6.13
CA LEU A 108 22.82 20.83 7.21
C LEU A 108 22.12 19.48 7.43
N PHE A 109 20.78 19.47 7.46
CA PHE A 109 20.02 18.22 7.59
C PHE A 109 20.34 17.24 6.47
N GLU A 110 20.27 17.68 5.21
CA GLU A 110 20.63 16.85 4.05
C GLU A 110 22.06 16.31 4.16
N LYS A 111 23.02 17.15 4.59
CA LYS A 111 24.40 16.71 4.76
C LYS A 111 24.58 15.74 5.93
N ILE A 112 23.81 15.88 7.00
CA ILE A 112 23.82 14.93 8.11
C ILE A 112 23.28 13.57 7.65
N LEU A 113 22.19 13.53 6.87
CA LEU A 113 21.67 12.29 6.32
C LEU A 113 22.73 11.58 5.44
N ASP A 114 23.38 12.33 4.56
CA ASP A 114 24.48 11.83 3.72
C ASP A 114 25.65 11.30 4.56
N ASP A 115 26.10 12.07 5.56
CA ASP A 115 27.19 11.67 6.48
C ASP A 115 26.80 10.42 7.32
N LEU A 116 25.50 10.15 7.53
CA LEU A 116 24.96 9.00 8.25
C LEU A 116 24.58 7.82 7.34
N GLY A 117 24.64 7.98 6.01
CA GLY A 117 24.24 6.95 5.06
C GLY A 117 22.73 6.71 4.97
N LEU A 118 21.92 7.70 5.34
CA LEU A 118 20.46 7.63 5.31
C LEU A 118 19.88 8.08 3.95
N PRO A 119 18.68 7.61 3.54
CA PRO A 119 18.09 7.95 2.24
C PRO A 119 17.92 9.46 1.99
N LEU A 120 18.24 9.91 0.77
CA LEU A 120 18.15 11.33 0.36
C LEU A 120 17.00 11.64 -0.60
N PHE A 121 16.34 10.62 -1.18
CA PHE A 121 15.21 10.76 -2.09
C PHE A 121 15.42 11.83 -3.20
N PRO A 122 16.37 11.62 -4.13
CA PRO A 122 16.78 12.65 -5.10
C PRO A 122 15.63 13.14 -6.01
N ASP A 123 14.62 12.31 -6.25
CA ASP A 123 13.51 12.60 -7.17
C ASP A 123 12.29 13.30 -6.53
N LEU A 124 12.35 13.62 -5.23
CA LEU A 124 11.22 14.10 -4.42
C LEU A 124 10.56 15.40 -4.92
N GLY A 125 11.29 16.21 -5.69
CA GLY A 125 10.84 17.52 -6.17
C GLY A 125 10.40 18.47 -5.04
N GLY A 126 9.58 19.47 -5.37
CA GLY A 126 8.93 20.33 -4.36
C GLY A 126 9.87 21.21 -3.52
N ARG A 127 9.59 21.28 -2.21
CA ARG A 127 10.37 22.04 -1.21
C ARG A 127 11.51 21.18 -0.67
N ARG A 128 12.56 21.00 -1.47
CA ARG A 128 13.76 20.19 -1.21
C ARG A 128 13.96 19.76 0.25
N TYR A 129 14.28 20.70 1.14
CA TYR A 129 14.61 20.36 2.54
C TYR A 129 13.41 19.96 3.39
N VAL A 130 12.28 20.67 3.25
CA VAL A 130 11.09 20.37 4.07
C VAL A 130 10.52 19.02 3.68
N ASP A 131 10.40 18.76 2.39
CA ASP A 131 9.82 17.52 1.91
C ASP A 131 10.75 16.34 2.25
N LEU A 132 12.09 16.51 2.19
CA LEU A 132 13.06 15.51 2.67
C LEU A 132 12.91 15.19 4.17
N ILE A 133 12.71 16.22 5.00
CA ILE A 133 12.45 16.02 6.44
C ILE A 133 11.14 15.24 6.65
N LEU A 134 10.08 15.59 5.91
CA LEU A 134 8.79 14.92 6.03
C LEU A 134 8.86 13.46 5.55
N MET A 135 9.62 13.14 4.51
CA MET A 135 9.84 11.76 4.06
C MET A 135 10.42 10.88 5.16
N HIS A 136 11.42 11.39 5.88
CA HIS A 136 12.00 10.70 7.02
C HIS A 136 11.03 10.53 8.19
N GLY A 137 9.94 11.31 8.25
CA GLY A 137 8.91 11.20 9.29
C GLY A 137 7.73 10.28 8.94
N GLY A 138 7.66 9.78 7.71
CA GLY A 138 6.48 9.11 7.18
C GLY A 138 5.28 10.08 7.04
N ILE A 139 4.08 9.61 7.39
CA ILE A 139 2.87 10.46 7.34
C ILE A 139 2.78 11.36 8.59
N PRO A 140 2.78 12.70 8.46
CA PRO A 140 2.60 13.61 9.60
C PRO A 140 1.25 13.43 10.30
N ASN A 141 1.17 13.74 11.60
CA ASN A 141 -0.06 13.56 12.39
C ASN A 141 -1.25 14.35 11.81
N TYR A 142 -0.99 15.57 11.32
CA TYR A 142 -1.99 16.40 10.65
C TYR A 142 -2.65 15.70 9.46
N CYS A 143 -1.89 14.87 8.74
CA CYS A 143 -2.33 14.20 7.54
C CYS A 143 -3.01 12.84 7.78
N LEU A 144 -2.94 12.30 9.02
CA LEU A 144 -3.44 10.96 9.33
C LEU A 144 -4.95 10.85 9.16
N ASP A 145 -5.72 11.86 9.57
CA ASP A 145 -7.18 11.85 9.42
C ASP A 145 -7.61 11.73 7.95
N ASP A 146 -6.98 12.48 7.05
CA ASP A 146 -7.27 12.42 5.61
C ASP A 146 -6.82 11.10 4.99
N PHE A 147 -5.65 10.60 5.40
CA PHE A 147 -5.19 9.26 5.02
C PHE A 147 -6.19 8.18 5.44
N PHE A 148 -6.67 8.22 6.69
CA PHE A 148 -7.62 7.23 7.20
C PHE A 148 -8.96 7.30 6.45
N ASN A 149 -9.52 8.50 6.26
CA ASN A 149 -10.81 8.68 5.63
C ASN A 149 -10.82 8.35 4.14
N ASN A 150 -9.80 8.82 3.42
CA ASN A 150 -9.83 8.88 1.96
C ASN A 150 -9.03 7.76 1.30
N MET A 151 -8.14 7.10 2.03
CA MET A 151 -7.33 5.98 1.53
C MET A 151 -7.61 4.70 2.32
N LEU A 152 -7.28 4.67 3.62
CA LEU A 152 -7.28 3.44 4.42
C LEU A 152 -8.68 2.83 4.56
N ARG A 153 -9.69 3.64 4.92
CA ARG A 153 -11.07 3.16 5.06
C ARG A 153 -11.60 2.58 3.75
N PRO A 154 -11.53 3.27 2.59
CA PRO A 154 -11.85 2.65 1.31
C PRO A 154 -11.09 1.36 1.06
N ALA A 155 -9.81 1.30 1.42
CA ALA A 155 -8.95 0.12 1.25
C ALA A 155 -9.55 -1.15 1.87
N VAL A 156 -10.23 -1.02 3.01
CA VAL A 156 -10.77 -2.16 3.76
C VAL A 156 -12.29 -2.31 3.65
N THR A 157 -13.01 -1.28 3.20
CA THR A 157 -14.49 -1.31 3.10
C THR A 157 -15.02 -1.49 1.69
N ARG A 158 -14.25 -1.14 0.66
CA ARG A 158 -14.67 -1.31 -0.74
C ARG A 158 -14.08 -2.60 -1.30
N ASP A 159 -14.95 -3.47 -1.81
CA ASP A 159 -14.58 -4.73 -2.46
C ASP A 159 -13.49 -4.56 -3.54
N PHE A 160 -13.46 -3.41 -4.21
CA PHE A 160 -12.48 -3.10 -5.24
C PHE A 160 -11.03 -3.04 -4.71
N TYR A 161 -10.82 -2.53 -3.49
CA TYR A 161 -9.48 -2.38 -2.90
C TYR A 161 -9.13 -3.48 -1.88
N ALA A 162 -10.15 -4.17 -1.34
CA ALA A 162 -10.04 -5.03 -0.18
C ALA A 162 -8.98 -6.13 -0.30
N ASP A 163 -8.70 -6.64 -1.49
CA ASP A 163 -7.75 -7.73 -1.75
C ASP A 163 -6.72 -7.38 -2.83
N MET A 164 -6.55 -6.09 -3.13
CA MET A 164 -5.51 -5.58 -4.03
C MET A 164 -4.13 -5.73 -3.36
N PRO A 165 -3.08 -6.20 -4.07
CA PRO A 165 -1.69 -6.11 -3.58
C PRO A 165 -1.36 -4.68 -3.15
N ILE A 166 -0.44 -4.51 -2.20
CA ILE A 166 -0.17 -3.18 -1.61
C ILE A 166 0.43 -2.23 -2.63
N GLU A 167 1.29 -2.76 -3.48
CA GLU A 167 1.97 -2.05 -4.55
C GLU A 167 0.92 -1.53 -5.56
N GLU A 168 0.00 -2.41 -5.98
CA GLU A 168 -1.11 -2.04 -6.89
C GLU A 168 -2.08 -1.06 -6.22
N LEU A 169 -2.29 -1.17 -4.91
CA LEU A 169 -3.15 -0.26 -4.15
C LEU A 169 -2.56 1.15 -4.08
N ILE A 170 -1.25 1.25 -3.84
CA ILE A 170 -0.53 2.51 -3.84
C ILE A 170 -0.55 3.13 -5.24
N ASP A 171 -0.25 2.36 -6.29
CA ASP A 171 -0.34 2.80 -7.68
C ASP A 171 -1.74 3.34 -8.00
N GLU A 172 -2.80 2.62 -7.61
CA GLU A 172 -4.17 3.02 -7.87
C GLU A 172 -4.56 4.31 -7.12
N TRP A 173 -4.08 4.50 -5.89
CA TRP A 173 -4.26 5.74 -5.13
C TRP A 173 -3.51 6.91 -5.76
N LEU A 174 -2.30 6.67 -6.26
CA LEU A 174 -1.50 7.67 -6.95
C LEU A 174 -2.05 7.97 -8.35
N LEU A 175 -2.75 7.06 -9.01
CA LEU A 175 -3.34 7.27 -10.36
C LEU A 175 -4.70 7.97 -10.31
N ARG A 176 -5.54 7.67 -9.31
CA ARG A 176 -6.88 8.27 -9.23
C ARG A 176 -6.85 9.73 -8.78
N ALA A 177 -7.54 10.57 -9.54
CA ALA A 177 -7.78 11.98 -9.19
C ALA A 177 -8.33 12.14 -7.75
N SER A 178 -9.28 11.31 -7.32
CA SER A 178 -9.82 11.36 -5.97
C SER A 178 -8.77 11.06 -4.88
N GLY A 179 -7.83 10.15 -5.12
CA GLY A 179 -6.71 9.92 -4.20
C GLY A 179 -5.81 11.15 -4.05
N ARG A 180 -5.57 11.89 -5.15
CA ARG A 180 -4.73 13.10 -5.17
C ARG A 180 -5.40 14.36 -4.59
N TYR A 181 -6.73 14.47 -4.63
CA TYR A 181 -7.45 15.70 -4.22
C TYR A 181 -7.85 15.73 -2.74
N PHE A 182 -7.97 14.57 -2.09
CA PHE A 182 -8.52 14.46 -0.73
C PHE A 182 -7.48 14.08 0.34
N VAL A 183 -6.19 14.07 0.01
CA VAL A 183 -5.13 13.94 1.01
C VAL A 183 -4.06 15.01 0.80
N ASP A 184 -3.34 15.32 1.87
CA ASP A 184 -2.26 16.27 1.80
C ASP A 184 -1.06 15.73 1.00
N LYS A 185 -0.32 16.67 0.38
CA LYS A 185 0.89 16.37 -0.40
C LYS A 185 1.94 15.49 0.30
N PRO A 186 2.19 15.59 1.62
CA PRO A 186 3.14 14.69 2.30
C PRO A 186 2.73 13.22 2.22
N VAL A 187 1.43 12.90 2.24
CA VAL A 187 0.95 11.51 2.08
C VAL A 187 1.31 11.02 0.68
N LEU A 188 0.96 11.77 -0.36
CA LEU A 188 1.24 11.38 -1.75
C LEU A 188 2.73 11.17 -2.00
N ARG A 189 3.58 12.07 -1.49
CA ARG A 189 5.04 11.93 -1.63
C ARG A 189 5.60 10.74 -0.88
N PHE A 190 5.10 10.49 0.33
CA PHE A 190 5.51 9.31 1.07
C PHE A 190 5.16 8.03 0.31
N LEU A 191 3.97 7.96 -0.26
CA LEU A 191 3.55 6.81 -1.08
C LEU A 191 4.32 6.69 -2.40
N GLU A 192 4.63 7.81 -3.06
CA GLU A 192 5.32 7.83 -4.36
C GLU A 192 6.82 7.54 -4.25
N PHE A 193 7.49 8.01 -3.18
CA PHE A 193 8.95 7.97 -3.05
C PHE A 193 9.45 7.13 -1.87
N GLY A 194 8.56 6.62 -1.02
CA GLY A 194 8.92 5.86 0.19
C GLY A 194 9.21 4.38 -0.06
N ASP A 195 8.97 3.88 -1.28
CA ASP A 195 9.28 2.52 -1.71
C ASP A 195 8.79 1.48 -0.69
N ARG A 196 9.61 0.47 -0.37
CA ARG A 196 9.32 -0.60 0.61
C ARG A 196 8.84 -0.10 1.97
N VAL A 197 9.31 1.06 2.45
CA VAL A 197 8.88 1.60 3.75
C VAL A 197 7.44 2.10 3.70
N ALA A 198 7.03 2.69 2.58
CA ALA A 198 5.65 3.10 2.37
C ALA A 198 4.73 1.88 2.17
N GLU A 199 5.18 0.87 1.43
CA GLU A 199 4.45 -0.40 1.26
C GLU A 199 4.18 -1.07 2.61
N ASP A 200 5.22 -1.29 3.41
CA ASP A 200 5.12 -1.90 4.75
C ASP A 200 4.20 -1.07 5.68
N PHE A 201 4.31 0.26 5.65
CA PHE A 201 3.43 1.14 6.42
C PHE A 201 1.95 0.98 6.03
N VAL A 202 1.65 0.95 4.73
CA VAL A 202 0.28 0.80 4.22
C VAL A 202 -0.25 -0.60 4.50
N GLU A 203 0.58 -1.63 4.39
CA GLU A 203 0.22 -3.01 4.71
C GLU A 203 -0.23 -3.14 6.16
N ARG A 204 0.63 -2.73 7.10
CA ARG A 204 0.34 -2.79 8.53
C ARG A 204 -0.85 -1.92 8.91
N SER A 205 -1.00 -0.74 8.28
CA SER A 205 -2.18 0.11 8.47
C SER A 205 -3.47 -0.59 8.03
N ARG A 206 -3.41 -1.32 6.90
CA ARG A 206 -4.54 -2.09 6.37
C ARG A 206 -4.88 -3.29 7.24
N GLU A 207 -3.88 -3.94 7.81
CA GLU A 207 -4.05 -5.00 8.81
C GLU A 207 -4.75 -4.47 10.07
N LEU A 208 -4.26 -3.36 10.64
CA LEU A 208 -4.87 -2.68 11.78
C LEU A 208 -6.35 -2.38 11.54
N ALA A 209 -6.66 -1.82 10.37
CA ALA A 209 -8.03 -1.45 10.03
C ALA A 209 -8.95 -2.66 9.81
N ARG A 210 -8.42 -3.77 9.29
CA ARG A 210 -9.18 -5.02 9.14
C ARG A 210 -9.45 -5.67 10.48
N GLU A 211 -8.44 -5.75 11.34
CA GLU A 211 -8.58 -6.30 12.69
C GLU A 211 -9.64 -5.53 13.49
N PHE A 212 -9.61 -4.19 13.42
CA PHE A 212 -10.62 -3.36 14.06
C PHE A 212 -12.04 -3.62 13.52
N LEU A 213 -12.19 -3.82 12.21
CA LEU A 213 -13.49 -4.17 11.61
C LEU A 213 -14.00 -5.55 12.04
N GLU A 214 -13.09 -6.50 12.31
CA GLU A 214 -13.42 -7.87 12.67
C GLU A 214 -13.70 -8.04 14.17
N THR A 215 -12.91 -7.38 15.03
CA THR A 215 -12.91 -7.58 16.48
C THR A 215 -13.49 -6.40 17.26
N GLY A 216 -13.53 -5.20 16.66
CA GLY A 216 -13.82 -3.95 17.36
C GLY A 216 -12.69 -3.49 18.29
N GLN A 217 -11.52 -4.14 18.24
CA GLN A 217 -10.35 -3.84 19.08
C GLN A 217 -9.19 -3.38 18.19
N VAL A 218 -8.25 -2.63 18.79
CA VAL A 218 -7.05 -2.13 18.12
C VAL A 218 -5.85 -2.79 18.79
N SER A 219 -5.05 -3.53 18.03
CA SER A 219 -3.81 -4.16 18.51
C SER A 219 -2.77 -3.15 18.99
N PHE A 220 -1.82 -3.60 19.80
CA PHE A 220 -0.72 -2.76 20.27
C PHE A 220 0.24 -2.42 19.12
N ALA A 221 0.89 -1.26 19.24
CA ALA A 221 1.79 -0.72 18.21
C ALA A 221 2.95 -1.67 17.89
N GLU A 222 3.49 -2.33 18.91
CA GLU A 222 4.58 -3.30 18.79
C GLU A 222 4.15 -4.59 18.08
N GLU A 223 2.87 -4.99 18.19
CA GLU A 223 2.34 -6.21 17.59
C GLU A 223 2.06 -6.02 16.10
N ILE A 224 1.50 -4.87 15.72
CA ILE A 224 1.19 -4.54 14.33
C ILE A 224 2.39 -3.96 13.58
N GLY A 225 3.43 -3.51 14.30
CA GLY A 225 4.62 -2.89 13.73
C GLY A 225 4.39 -1.47 13.18
N LEU A 226 3.42 -0.73 13.71
CA LEU A 226 3.20 0.67 13.35
C LEU A 226 3.71 1.62 14.45
N PRO A 227 4.09 2.86 14.12
CA PRO A 227 4.37 3.85 15.14
C PRO A 227 3.17 4.05 16.07
N GLN A 228 3.41 4.10 17.38
CA GLN A 228 2.36 4.26 18.41
C GLN A 228 1.40 5.42 18.10
N ARG A 229 1.94 6.55 17.63
CA ARG A 229 1.16 7.73 17.21
C ARG A 229 0.09 7.42 16.15
N VAL A 230 0.36 6.50 15.23
CA VAL A 230 -0.55 6.11 14.13
C VAL A 230 -1.67 5.23 14.69
N VAL A 231 -1.32 4.26 15.55
CA VAL A 231 -2.30 3.38 16.21
C VAL A 231 -3.24 4.17 17.12
N GLU A 232 -2.70 5.10 17.91
CA GLU A 232 -3.48 5.99 18.76
C GLU A 232 -4.40 6.91 17.94
N ALA A 233 -3.88 7.53 16.88
CA ALA A 233 -4.67 8.35 15.97
C ALA A 233 -5.78 7.54 15.30
N PHE A 234 -5.48 6.32 14.85
CA PHE A 234 -6.46 5.42 14.24
C PHE A 234 -7.55 5.04 15.25
N HIS A 235 -7.19 4.66 16.48
CA HIS A 235 -8.16 4.32 17.53
C HIS A 235 -9.08 5.50 17.84
N GLN A 236 -8.53 6.72 17.97
CA GLN A 236 -9.32 7.94 18.17
C GLN A 236 -10.26 8.20 16.99
N TRP A 237 -9.75 8.11 15.76
CA TRP A 237 -10.53 8.31 14.54
C TRP A 237 -11.66 7.27 14.39
N ALA A 238 -11.37 5.99 14.66
CA ALA A 238 -12.30 4.88 14.45
C ALA A 238 -13.41 4.82 15.52
N VAL A 239 -13.07 5.04 16.80
CA VAL A 239 -13.99 4.93 17.94
C VAL A 239 -14.77 6.21 18.21
N GLN A 240 -14.13 7.39 18.12
CA GLN A 240 -14.75 8.64 18.58
C GLN A 240 -15.53 9.38 17.49
N ARG A 241 -15.21 9.14 16.21
CA ARG A 241 -15.79 9.88 15.07
C ARG A 241 -16.74 9.05 14.21
N ASP A 242 -17.14 7.86 14.67
CA ASP A 242 -17.99 6.97 13.90
C ASP A 242 -17.33 6.65 12.51
N GLY A 243 -15.98 6.59 12.48
CA GLY A 243 -15.19 6.44 11.25
C GLY A 243 -15.55 5.18 10.45
N PHE A 244 -16.09 4.17 11.12
CA PHE A 244 -16.67 2.96 10.54
C PHE A 244 -18.17 2.78 10.79
N SER A 245 -18.90 3.81 11.23
CA SER A 245 -20.31 3.64 11.62
C SER A 245 -21.11 2.99 10.51
N LEU A 246 -21.51 1.75 10.79
CA LEU A 246 -22.47 1.00 10.02
C LEU A 246 -23.77 1.79 10.14
N SER A 247 -24.27 2.27 9.00
CA SER A 247 -25.59 2.87 8.91
C SER A 247 -26.60 2.02 9.69
N LYS A 248 -27.13 2.60 10.78
CA LYS A 248 -28.31 2.10 11.48
C LYS A 248 -29.47 2.08 10.47
N GLY A 249 -29.68 0.94 9.85
CA GLY A 249 -30.72 0.74 8.86
C GLY A 249 -30.74 -0.69 8.34
N GLY A 250 -31.12 -1.64 9.19
CA GLY A 250 -31.27 -3.04 8.77
C GLY A 250 -31.31 -4.04 9.91
N VAL A 251 -32.32 -3.98 10.77
CA VAL A 251 -32.70 -5.12 11.61
C VAL A 251 -33.16 -6.23 10.67
N GLY A 252 -32.29 -7.22 10.39
CA GLY A 252 -32.70 -8.43 9.67
C GLY A 252 -31.67 -9.08 8.74
N ARG A 253 -30.56 -9.59 9.29
CA ARG A 253 -29.86 -10.85 8.94
C ARG A 253 -28.41 -10.76 9.41
N ARG A 254 -28.08 -11.51 10.46
CA ARG A 254 -26.70 -11.88 10.79
C ARG A 254 -26.15 -12.69 9.61
N ARG A 255 -25.53 -12.02 8.63
CA ARG A 255 -24.61 -12.68 7.69
C ARG A 255 -23.28 -12.83 8.40
N THR A 256 -22.93 -14.07 8.74
CA THR A 256 -21.55 -14.46 9.01
C THR A 256 -20.77 -14.21 7.72
N ASN A 257 -20.14 -13.04 7.57
CA ASN A 257 -19.35 -12.72 6.37
C ASN A 257 -18.07 -13.55 6.39
N LEU A 258 -18.11 -14.76 5.83
CA LEU A 258 -16.88 -15.45 5.45
C LEU A 258 -16.17 -14.61 4.39
N ARG A 259 -14.93 -14.22 4.67
CA ARG A 259 -14.08 -13.50 3.74
C ARG A 259 -13.46 -14.48 2.75
N LEU A 260 -14.06 -14.56 1.56
CA LEU A 260 -13.67 -15.53 0.54
C LEU A 260 -12.73 -14.92 -0.51
N ARG A 261 -11.55 -15.52 -0.70
CA ARG A 261 -10.57 -15.18 -1.74
C ARG A 261 -11.13 -15.54 -3.12
N LYS A 262 -10.97 -14.64 -4.09
CA LYS A 262 -11.48 -14.83 -5.46
C LYS A 262 -10.64 -15.87 -6.24
N PRO A 263 -11.26 -16.68 -7.10
CA PRO A 263 -10.55 -17.44 -8.13
C PRO A 263 -9.78 -16.54 -9.10
N GLU A 264 -8.79 -17.09 -9.78
CA GLU A 264 -8.02 -16.39 -10.81
C GLU A 264 -7.88 -17.25 -12.06
N ILE A 265 -8.12 -16.68 -13.23
CA ILE A 265 -7.79 -17.35 -14.49
C ILE A 265 -6.32 -17.03 -14.78
N ARG A 266 -5.51 -18.07 -15.02
CA ARG A 266 -4.10 -17.95 -15.34
C ARG A 266 -3.79 -18.58 -16.70
N LEU A 267 -2.79 -18.01 -17.35
CA LEU A 267 -2.22 -18.51 -18.57
C LEU A 267 -0.78 -18.94 -18.28
N ASP A 268 -0.48 -20.20 -18.60
CA ASP A 268 0.86 -20.75 -18.67
C ASP A 268 1.13 -21.21 -20.12
N PRO A 269 1.76 -20.38 -20.96
CA PRO A 269 2.00 -20.68 -22.36
C PRO A 269 2.95 -21.86 -22.61
N TRP A 270 3.79 -22.21 -21.63
CA TRP A 270 4.81 -23.26 -21.77
C TRP A 270 4.45 -24.56 -21.04
N GLY A 271 3.40 -24.55 -20.23
CA GLY A 271 2.91 -25.72 -19.49
C GLY A 271 1.45 -26.02 -19.78
N GLU A 272 0.58 -25.81 -18.78
CA GLU A 272 -0.81 -26.29 -18.80
C GLU A 272 -1.78 -25.42 -19.64
N GLY A 273 -1.32 -24.33 -20.24
CA GLY A 273 -2.20 -23.44 -20.99
C GLY A 273 -3.11 -22.62 -20.08
N MET A 274 -4.43 -22.71 -20.26
CA MET A 274 -5.40 -21.91 -19.50
C MET A 274 -5.91 -22.66 -18.28
N THR A 275 -5.70 -22.11 -17.08
CA THR A 275 -6.19 -22.69 -15.82
C THR A 275 -7.05 -21.71 -15.03
N LEU A 276 -7.96 -22.24 -14.23
CA LEU A 276 -8.67 -21.53 -13.19
C LEU A 276 -8.13 -21.98 -11.83
N GLU A 277 -7.41 -21.09 -11.17
CA GLU A 277 -6.89 -21.28 -9.83
C GLU A 277 -7.98 -20.97 -8.79
N LEU A 278 -8.26 -21.95 -7.93
CA LEU A 278 -9.23 -21.87 -6.85
C LEU A 278 -8.46 -21.80 -5.53
N PRO A 279 -8.28 -20.60 -4.95
CA PRO A 279 -7.37 -20.45 -3.83
C PRO A 279 -7.94 -21.07 -2.54
N PRO A 280 -7.05 -21.44 -1.59
CA PRO A 280 -7.41 -21.75 -0.22
C PRO A 280 -8.29 -20.68 0.40
N GLN A 281 -9.36 -21.08 1.06
CA GLN A 281 -10.29 -20.20 1.76
C GLN A 281 -10.06 -20.34 3.25
N GLN A 282 -9.93 -19.24 3.98
CA GLN A 282 -9.91 -19.27 5.44
C GLN A 282 -11.32 -19.48 5.96
N ILE A 283 -11.49 -20.47 6.83
CA ILE A 283 -12.79 -20.92 7.32
C ILE A 283 -12.83 -20.78 8.84
N PRO A 284 -13.90 -20.21 9.43
CA PRO A 284 -14.04 -20.17 10.89
C PRO A 284 -14.19 -21.58 11.46
N VAL A 285 -13.78 -21.77 12.72
CA VAL A 285 -13.87 -23.07 13.43
C VAL A 285 -15.28 -23.64 13.43
N THR A 286 -16.31 -22.78 13.42
CA THR A 286 -17.73 -23.17 13.35
C THR A 286 -18.11 -23.93 12.08
N LEU A 287 -17.29 -23.85 11.02
CA LEU A 287 -17.51 -24.50 9.74
C LEU A 287 -16.53 -25.66 9.47
N SER A 288 -15.73 -26.05 10.46
CA SER A 288 -14.71 -27.10 10.37
C SER A 288 -15.20 -28.46 9.89
N HIS A 289 -16.47 -28.80 10.13
CA HIS A 289 -17.10 -30.07 9.74
C HIS A 289 -18.07 -29.93 8.55
N THR A 290 -18.10 -28.76 7.89
CA THR A 290 -19.03 -28.52 6.77
C THR A 290 -18.43 -28.94 5.44
N ARG A 291 -19.28 -29.43 4.53
CA ARG A 291 -18.86 -29.73 3.16
C ARG A 291 -18.73 -28.41 2.39
N ILE A 292 -17.52 -28.17 1.87
CA ILE A 292 -17.21 -27.00 1.04
C ILE A 292 -16.89 -27.49 -0.38
N VAL A 293 -17.52 -26.87 -1.37
CA VAL A 293 -17.41 -27.27 -2.78
C VAL A 293 -17.26 -26.04 -3.66
N TRP A 294 -16.26 -26.03 -4.53
CA TRP A 294 -16.20 -25.11 -5.66
C TRP A 294 -17.07 -25.65 -6.79
N LYS A 295 -17.96 -24.82 -7.31
CA LYS A 295 -18.74 -25.13 -8.51
C LYS A 295 -18.32 -24.20 -9.64
N VAL A 296 -17.81 -24.77 -10.73
CA VAL A 296 -17.41 -24.03 -11.92
C VAL A 296 -18.34 -24.40 -13.05
N ASN A 297 -19.09 -23.43 -13.56
CA ASN A 297 -19.96 -23.57 -14.70
C ASN A 297 -19.38 -22.77 -15.87
N THR A 298 -19.15 -23.46 -16.98
CA THR A 298 -18.93 -22.86 -18.29
C THR A 298 -20.12 -23.22 -19.18
N GLU A 299 -20.17 -22.67 -20.39
CA GLU A 299 -21.22 -23.04 -21.36
C GLU A 299 -21.16 -24.53 -21.73
N ALA A 300 -19.95 -25.10 -21.79
CA ALA A 300 -19.73 -26.47 -22.21
C ALA A 300 -19.81 -27.49 -21.08
N ARG A 301 -19.37 -27.14 -19.86
CA ARG A 301 -19.19 -28.11 -18.76
C ARG A 301 -19.49 -27.49 -17.39
N LYS A 302 -19.84 -28.37 -16.45
CA LYS A 302 -20.02 -28.04 -15.04
C LYS A 302 -19.13 -28.94 -14.20
N PHE A 303 -18.45 -28.36 -13.23
CA PHE A 303 -17.52 -29.05 -12.35
C PHE A 303 -17.90 -28.79 -10.89
N ASP A 304 -17.93 -29.85 -10.09
CA ASP A 304 -18.10 -29.80 -8.64
C ASP A 304 -16.81 -30.32 -7.99
N LEU A 305 -16.04 -29.43 -7.38
CA LEU A 305 -14.71 -29.67 -6.81
C LEU A 305 -14.79 -29.57 -5.28
N PRO A 306 -14.98 -30.69 -4.56
CA PRO A 306 -15.00 -30.68 -3.10
C PRO A 306 -13.59 -30.42 -2.55
N VAL A 307 -13.47 -29.50 -1.59
CA VAL A 307 -12.18 -29.15 -0.98
C VAL A 307 -12.07 -29.69 0.44
N ARG A 308 -10.85 -30.05 0.84
CA ARG A 308 -10.58 -30.54 2.20
C ARG A 308 -10.25 -29.36 3.11
N ILE A 309 -10.70 -29.41 4.35
CA ILE A 309 -10.34 -28.44 5.39
C ILE A 309 -9.14 -29.00 6.17
N HIS A 310 -8.12 -28.18 6.36
CA HIS A 310 -6.97 -28.49 7.19
C HIS A 310 -6.58 -27.30 8.06
N ARG A 311 -5.82 -27.55 9.12
CA ARG A 311 -5.23 -26.49 9.94
C ARG A 311 -3.94 -26.00 9.29
N GLY A 312 -3.78 -24.67 9.19
CA GLY A 312 -2.57 -24.02 8.71
C GLY A 312 -2.23 -22.86 9.64
N GLY A 313 -1.25 -23.04 10.52
CA GLY A 313 -1.00 -22.12 11.64
C GLY A 313 -2.17 -22.11 12.63
N TYR A 314 -2.62 -20.92 13.02
CA TYR A 314 -3.76 -20.73 13.92
C TYR A 314 -5.13 -20.84 13.22
N ASP A 315 -5.16 -20.81 11.89
CA ASP A 315 -6.39 -20.83 11.08
C ASP A 315 -6.78 -22.22 10.55
N LEU A 316 -8.06 -22.37 10.20
CA LEU A 316 -8.51 -23.45 9.30
C LEU A 316 -8.59 -22.91 7.88
N ARG A 317 -8.11 -23.71 6.92
CA ARG A 317 -8.11 -23.36 5.50
C ARG A 317 -8.58 -24.52 4.63
N THR A 318 -9.15 -24.22 3.47
CA THR A 318 -9.39 -25.23 2.44
C THR A 318 -8.13 -25.50 1.63
N THR A 319 -8.03 -26.67 1.01
CA THR A 319 -7.01 -26.92 -0.02
C THR A 319 -7.18 -25.98 -1.20
N ALA A 320 -6.06 -25.67 -1.87
CA ALA A 320 -6.07 -25.07 -3.19
C ALA A 320 -6.47 -26.12 -4.21
N GLU A 321 -7.19 -25.73 -5.25
CA GLU A 321 -7.48 -26.58 -6.41
C GLU A 321 -7.19 -25.79 -7.69
N SER A 322 -6.83 -26.49 -8.76
CA SER A 322 -6.70 -25.91 -10.09
C SER A 322 -7.62 -26.67 -11.05
N LEU A 323 -8.25 -25.94 -11.97
CA LEU A 323 -9.10 -26.52 -13.00
C LEU A 323 -8.62 -26.08 -14.37
N LEU A 324 -8.39 -27.05 -15.24
CA LEU A 324 -8.04 -26.82 -16.62
C LEU A 324 -9.23 -26.27 -17.42
N LEU A 325 -9.04 -25.15 -18.11
CA LEU A 325 -10.02 -24.59 -19.02
C LEU A 325 -9.72 -25.09 -20.44
N GLU A 326 -10.25 -26.26 -20.82
CA GLU A 326 -9.94 -26.92 -22.10
C GLU A 326 -10.42 -26.16 -23.35
N ALA A 327 -11.42 -25.28 -23.21
CA ALA A 327 -11.99 -24.53 -24.32
C ALA A 327 -12.44 -23.14 -23.87
N PRO A 328 -12.42 -22.14 -24.79
CA PRO A 328 -12.97 -20.82 -24.51
C PRO A 328 -14.48 -20.92 -24.23
N SER A 329 -14.94 -20.07 -23.31
CA SER A 329 -16.35 -19.83 -23.01
C SER A 329 -16.53 -18.34 -22.76
N GLU A 330 -17.68 -17.79 -23.15
CA GLU A 330 -17.94 -16.35 -22.97
C GLU A 330 -18.05 -15.97 -21.49
N ILE A 331 -18.57 -16.89 -20.67
CA ILE A 331 -18.77 -16.69 -19.23
C ILE A 331 -18.30 -17.92 -18.45
N TYR A 332 -17.40 -17.68 -17.49
CA TYR A 332 -17.04 -18.64 -16.45
C TYR A 332 -17.70 -18.19 -15.15
N GLU A 333 -18.68 -18.95 -14.69
CA GLU A 333 -19.32 -18.74 -13.39
C GLU A 333 -18.72 -19.67 -12.35
N VAL A 334 -18.02 -19.10 -11.37
CA VAL A 334 -17.35 -19.83 -10.32
C VAL A 334 -18.02 -19.51 -9.00
N SER A 335 -18.38 -20.52 -8.21
CA SER A 335 -19.06 -20.29 -6.94
C SER A 335 -18.54 -21.20 -5.83
N LEU A 336 -18.44 -20.64 -4.62
CA LEU A 336 -18.12 -21.42 -3.43
C LEU A 336 -19.40 -21.76 -2.68
N TRP A 337 -19.63 -23.04 -2.47
CA TRP A 337 -20.78 -23.58 -1.77
C TRP A 337 -20.36 -24.12 -0.42
N ILE A 338 -21.10 -23.77 0.62
CA ILE A 338 -20.91 -24.29 1.98
C ILE A 338 -22.25 -24.84 2.45
N ASP A 339 -22.27 -26.12 2.80
CA ASP A 339 -23.47 -26.83 3.25
C ASP A 339 -24.66 -26.72 2.28
N GLY A 340 -24.37 -26.92 0.99
CA GLY A 340 -25.38 -26.89 -0.07
C GLY A 340 -25.96 -25.51 -0.38
N GLN A 341 -25.39 -24.42 0.16
CA GLN A 341 -25.80 -23.04 -0.12
C GLN A 341 -24.66 -22.25 -0.78
N PRO A 342 -24.92 -21.48 -1.85
CA PRO A 342 -23.92 -20.63 -2.47
C PRO A 342 -23.56 -19.48 -1.52
N ARG A 343 -22.27 -19.34 -1.21
CA ARG A 343 -21.76 -18.26 -0.35
C ARG A 343 -21.30 -17.06 -1.16
N ARG A 344 -20.64 -17.31 -2.30
CA ARG A 344 -20.23 -16.28 -3.25
C ARG A 344 -20.12 -16.88 -4.64
N THR A 345 -20.43 -16.05 -5.63
CA THR A 345 -20.31 -16.35 -7.05
C THR A 345 -19.50 -15.25 -7.72
N TRP A 346 -18.46 -15.64 -8.45
CA TRP A 346 -17.62 -14.81 -9.31
C TRP A 346 -17.95 -15.12 -10.76
N ARG A 347 -17.94 -14.08 -11.59
CA ARG A 347 -18.14 -14.21 -13.04
C ARG A 347 -16.95 -13.62 -13.75
N TYR A 348 -16.34 -14.41 -14.62
CA TYR A 348 -15.28 -13.99 -15.50
C TYR A 348 -15.82 -14.03 -16.92
N HIS A 349 -15.45 -13.03 -17.69
CA HIS A 349 -15.83 -12.96 -19.09
C HIS A 349 -14.65 -13.45 -19.94
N GLY A 350 -14.86 -14.54 -20.67
CA GLY A 350 -13.93 -15.00 -21.70
C GLY A 350 -14.19 -14.34 -23.04
N PRO A 351 -13.48 -14.75 -24.11
CA PRO A 351 -13.60 -14.12 -25.41
C PRO A 351 -15.00 -14.34 -25.98
N ASP A 352 -15.55 -13.30 -26.61
CA ASP A 352 -16.84 -13.29 -27.31
C ASP A 352 -16.69 -12.52 -28.64
N GLU A 353 -17.72 -12.50 -29.48
CA GLU A 353 -17.68 -11.86 -30.79
C GLU A 353 -17.41 -10.35 -30.72
N GLU A 354 -17.92 -9.65 -29.70
CA GLU A 354 -17.73 -8.20 -29.56
C GLU A 354 -16.35 -7.85 -28.98
N ARG A 355 -15.81 -8.72 -28.13
CA ARG A 355 -14.57 -8.51 -27.37
C ARG A 355 -13.72 -9.77 -27.36
N PRO A 356 -13.12 -10.14 -28.49
CA PRO A 356 -12.38 -11.39 -28.59
C PRO A 356 -10.99 -11.36 -27.93
N LEU A 357 -10.53 -10.19 -27.46
CA LEU A 357 -9.27 -9.99 -26.76
C LEU A 357 -9.38 -10.29 -25.26
N LEU A 358 -8.50 -11.16 -24.77
CA LEU A 358 -8.18 -11.29 -23.35
C LEU A 358 -6.75 -10.79 -23.08
N THR A 359 -6.56 -10.15 -21.93
CA THR A 359 -5.27 -9.58 -21.55
C THR A 359 -4.80 -10.18 -20.24
N PHE A 360 -3.53 -10.55 -20.19
CA PHE A 360 -2.90 -11.15 -19.02
C PHE A 360 -1.68 -10.34 -18.62
N ASP A 361 -1.41 -10.36 -17.32
CA ASP A 361 -0.15 -9.85 -16.80
C ASP A 361 1.01 -10.71 -17.30
N ALA A 362 2.03 -10.10 -17.90
CA ALA A 362 3.15 -10.84 -18.49
C ALA A 362 4.10 -11.47 -17.45
N GLY A 363 4.11 -10.95 -16.21
CA GLY A 363 4.95 -11.50 -15.14
C GLY A 363 4.26 -12.62 -14.35
N ARG A 364 2.95 -12.52 -14.16
CA ARG A 364 2.16 -13.46 -13.33
C ARG A 364 1.28 -14.41 -14.13
N GLY A 365 1.05 -14.14 -15.41
CA GLY A 365 0.12 -14.89 -16.26
C GLY A 365 -1.35 -14.74 -15.85
N THR A 366 -1.72 -13.79 -14.99
CA THR A 366 -3.08 -13.64 -14.46
C THR A 366 -3.97 -12.81 -15.39
N LEU A 367 -5.21 -13.26 -15.61
CA LEU A 367 -6.20 -12.54 -16.42
C LEU A 367 -6.52 -11.18 -15.80
N LEU A 368 -6.39 -10.13 -16.59
CA LEU A 368 -6.78 -8.79 -16.22
C LEU A 368 -8.29 -8.60 -16.40
N ARG A 369 -8.88 -7.76 -15.54
CA ARG A 369 -10.31 -7.45 -15.63
C ARG A 369 -10.59 -6.69 -16.93
N ARG A 370 -11.65 -7.10 -17.65
CA ARG A 370 -12.18 -6.32 -18.78
C ARG A 370 -12.53 -4.90 -18.33
N GLY A 371 -12.00 -3.91 -19.04
CA GLY A 371 -12.19 -2.49 -18.78
C GLY A 371 -12.07 -1.65 -20.05
N PRO A 372 -12.37 -0.35 -19.98
CA PRO A 372 -12.28 0.56 -21.12
C PRO A 372 -10.84 0.90 -21.53
N SER A 373 -9.86 0.59 -20.68
CA SER A 373 -8.44 0.83 -20.90
C SER A 373 -7.60 -0.34 -20.41
N LEU A 374 -6.39 -0.47 -20.96
CA LEU A 374 -5.39 -1.44 -20.55
C LEU A 374 -4.24 -0.74 -19.81
N PRO A 375 -3.57 -1.41 -18.86
CA PRO A 375 -2.35 -0.87 -18.25
C PRO A 375 -1.25 -0.67 -19.29
N ALA A 376 -0.62 0.51 -19.30
CA ALA A 376 0.49 0.84 -20.18
C ALA A 376 1.80 0.18 -19.69
N ARG A 377 1.93 -1.14 -19.92
CA ARG A 377 3.08 -1.95 -19.51
C ARG A 377 3.25 -3.19 -20.39
N HIS A 378 4.14 -4.11 -20.01
CA HIS A 378 4.27 -5.41 -20.65
C HIS A 378 3.06 -6.31 -20.33
N LEU A 379 2.30 -6.71 -21.36
CA LEU A 379 1.12 -7.58 -21.26
C LEU A 379 1.21 -8.75 -22.23
N TRP A 380 0.51 -9.85 -21.90
CA TRP A 380 0.20 -10.90 -22.87
C TRP A 380 -1.20 -10.69 -23.43
N LEU A 381 -1.29 -10.64 -24.75
CA LEU A 381 -2.52 -10.42 -25.50
C LEU A 381 -2.93 -11.73 -26.16
N LEU A 382 -4.06 -12.30 -25.72
CA LEU A 382 -4.67 -13.50 -26.28
C LEU A 382 -5.86 -13.10 -27.14
N TYR A 383 -5.85 -13.45 -28.42
CA TYR A 383 -6.94 -13.13 -29.34
C TYR A 383 -7.04 -14.19 -30.47
N PRO A 384 -8.15 -14.25 -31.22
CA PRO A 384 -8.35 -15.22 -32.28
C PRO A 384 -7.22 -15.15 -33.29
N ARG A 385 -6.76 -16.31 -33.75
CA ARG A 385 -5.64 -16.39 -34.67
C ARG A 385 -5.94 -15.74 -36.00
N GLU A 386 -7.19 -15.64 -36.43
CA GLU A 386 -7.52 -15.00 -37.71
C GLU A 386 -7.58 -13.47 -37.61
N ALA A 387 -7.61 -12.92 -36.40
CA ALA A 387 -7.71 -11.48 -36.19
C ALA A 387 -6.35 -10.78 -36.34
N GLU A 388 -6.40 -9.55 -36.83
CA GLU A 388 -5.24 -8.66 -36.98
C GLU A 388 -5.19 -7.63 -35.85
N LEU A 389 -4.11 -7.67 -35.07
CA LEU A 389 -3.86 -6.70 -34.01
C LEU A 389 -3.10 -5.49 -34.57
N ASN A 390 -3.74 -4.33 -34.52
CA ASN A 390 -3.16 -3.03 -34.87
C ASN A 390 -3.02 -2.19 -33.60
N ILE A 391 -1.82 -1.66 -33.34
CA ILE A 391 -1.55 -0.81 -32.18
C ILE A 391 -1.19 0.59 -32.64
N ILE A 392 -1.83 1.60 -32.07
CA ILE A 392 -1.55 3.03 -32.31
C ILE A 392 -0.67 3.55 -31.17
N GLY A 393 0.40 4.25 -31.54
CA GLY A 393 1.47 4.67 -30.63
C GLY A 393 2.68 3.74 -30.71
N ASP A 394 3.67 3.96 -29.85
CA ASP A 394 4.86 3.12 -29.80
C ASP A 394 4.57 1.86 -28.99
N ALA A 395 4.64 0.71 -29.67
CA ALA A 395 4.50 -0.60 -29.05
C ALA A 395 5.53 -1.56 -29.64
N ARG A 396 6.07 -2.43 -28.78
CA ARG A 396 7.07 -3.42 -29.19
C ARG A 396 6.55 -4.82 -28.92
N LEU A 397 6.45 -5.63 -29.97
CA LEU A 397 6.29 -7.07 -29.84
C LEU A 397 7.56 -7.64 -29.19
N VAL A 398 7.41 -8.19 -27.99
CA VAL A 398 8.51 -8.78 -27.23
C VAL A 398 8.72 -10.23 -27.69
N GLU A 399 7.64 -11.00 -27.78
CA GLU A 399 7.68 -12.43 -28.11
C GLU A 399 6.33 -12.91 -28.65
N GLU A 400 6.34 -13.87 -29.56
CA GLU A 400 5.16 -14.69 -29.87
C GLU A 400 5.22 -15.98 -29.05
N LEU A 401 4.24 -16.17 -28.15
CA LEU A 401 4.26 -17.29 -27.21
C LEU A 401 3.82 -18.60 -27.87
N PRO A 402 4.16 -19.76 -27.29
CA PRO A 402 3.80 -21.06 -27.87
C PRO A 402 2.30 -21.24 -28.09
N ARG A 403 1.95 -22.13 -29.03
CA ARG A 403 0.56 -22.45 -29.33
C ARG A 403 -0.09 -23.15 -28.14
N LEU A 404 -1.22 -22.59 -27.68
CA LEU A 404 -1.97 -23.15 -26.56
C LEU A 404 -2.64 -24.48 -26.93
N PRO A 405 -2.77 -25.40 -25.95
CA PRO A 405 -3.40 -26.69 -26.15
C PRO A 405 -4.95 -26.59 -26.28
N TRP A 406 -5.55 -27.70 -26.70
CA TRP A 406 -7.01 -27.91 -26.75
C TRP A 406 -7.79 -26.87 -27.58
N GLY A 407 -8.95 -26.45 -27.09
CA GLY A 407 -9.84 -25.49 -27.74
C GLY A 407 -9.26 -24.07 -27.85
N TRP A 408 -8.14 -23.77 -27.17
CA TRP A 408 -7.44 -22.50 -27.31
C TRP A 408 -6.47 -22.45 -28.49
N SER A 409 -6.30 -23.57 -29.21
CA SER A 409 -5.41 -23.67 -30.37
C SER A 409 -5.82 -22.80 -31.57
N SER A 410 -7.07 -22.29 -31.58
CA SER A 410 -7.60 -21.29 -32.52
C SER A 410 -7.25 -19.85 -32.13
N PHE A 411 -6.66 -19.64 -30.96
CA PHE A 411 -6.14 -18.35 -30.50
C PHE A 411 -4.62 -18.29 -30.72
N ARG A 412 -4.10 -17.07 -30.62
CA ARG A 412 -2.67 -16.80 -30.52
C ARG A 412 -2.41 -15.92 -29.30
N VAL A 413 -1.22 -16.03 -28.73
CA VAL A 413 -0.77 -15.19 -27.61
C VAL A 413 0.49 -14.47 -28.02
N GLN A 414 0.51 -13.16 -27.82
CA GLN A 414 1.69 -12.35 -28.05
C GLN A 414 2.01 -11.52 -26.81
N ALA A 415 3.29 -11.45 -26.47
CA ALA A 415 3.81 -10.61 -25.42
C ALA A 415 4.18 -9.24 -26.01
N TRP A 416 3.57 -8.18 -25.51
CA TRP A 416 3.73 -6.82 -26.02
C TRP A 416 4.10 -5.85 -24.90
N ASP A 417 5.10 -5.01 -25.15
CA ASP A 417 5.31 -3.80 -24.38
C ASP A 417 4.46 -2.68 -25.00
N ILE A 418 3.39 -2.30 -24.28
CA ILE A 418 2.45 -1.26 -24.69
C ILE A 418 2.54 -0.01 -23.81
N SER A 419 3.70 0.22 -23.16
CA SER A 419 3.91 1.35 -22.26
C SER A 419 3.74 2.73 -22.90
N GLN A 420 3.90 2.84 -24.22
CA GLN A 420 3.71 4.07 -25.00
C GLN A 420 2.59 3.94 -26.04
N ALA A 421 1.76 2.89 -25.95
CA ALA A 421 0.61 2.70 -26.82
C ALA A 421 -0.58 3.54 -26.33
N THR A 422 -1.35 4.08 -27.27
CA THR A 422 -2.55 4.87 -26.97
C THR A 422 -3.84 4.11 -27.30
N GLN A 423 -3.79 3.17 -28.24
CA GLN A 423 -4.97 2.40 -28.64
C GLN A 423 -4.58 1.02 -29.21
N LEU A 424 -5.41 0.01 -28.92
CA LEU A 424 -5.34 -1.30 -29.54
C LEU A 424 -6.62 -1.52 -30.35
N ILE A 425 -6.47 -1.99 -31.58
CA ILE A 425 -7.56 -2.29 -32.51
C ILE A 425 -7.37 -3.71 -33.00
N LEU A 426 -8.38 -4.55 -32.77
CA LEU A 426 -8.42 -5.91 -33.27
C LEU A 426 -9.42 -5.95 -34.43
N ARG A 427 -8.98 -6.43 -35.61
CA ARG A 427 -9.80 -6.53 -36.82
C ARG A 427 -10.06 -7.97 -37.22
#